data_AF-X1DEY9-F1
#
_entry.id   AF-X1DEY9-F1
#
_cell.length_a   1.000
_cell.length_b   1.000
_cell.length_c   1.000
_cell.angle_alpha   90.00
_cell.angle_beta   90.00
_cell.angle_gamma   90.00
#
_symmetry.space_group_name_H-M   'P 1'
#
loop_
_entity.id
_entity.type
_entity.pdbx_description
1 polymer ?
#
loop_
_entity_poly.entity_id
_entity_poly.type
_entity_poly.pdbx_seq_one_letter_code
_entity_poly.pdbx_strand_id
1 'polypeptide(L)'
;AFRATLEELAEANMLLHVVDLTSHNAPEQCQIVEDILADLNLLDKPRITALNKIDLLLDRSQTWNEETAIRYLSDQRNAVNKNTVLTSSTKRWGLTKLLEIISQTLSKTAQPV
;
A
#
# COMPACT_ATOMS: atom_id res chain seq x y z
N ALA A 1 18.56 -8.06 16.14
CA ALA A 1 17.56 -8.54 15.16
C ALA A 1 16.79 -7.38 14.54
N PHE A 2 16.06 -6.56 15.31
CA PHE A 2 15.19 -5.50 14.75
C PHE A 2 15.92 -4.29 14.12
N ARG A 3 17.15 -3.96 14.53
CA ARG A 3 17.93 -2.87 13.90
C ARG A 3 18.62 -3.28 12.58
N ALA A 4 19.03 -4.55 12.44
CA ALA A 4 19.64 -5.05 11.22
C ALA A 4 18.66 -5.02 10.03
N THR A 5 17.36 -5.16 10.29
CA THR A 5 16.30 -5.02 9.28
C THR A 5 15.99 -3.56 8.91
N LEU A 6 16.49 -2.57 9.67
CA LEU A 6 16.27 -1.15 9.35
C LEU A 6 17.36 -0.60 8.42
N GLU A 7 18.57 -1.17 8.43
CA GLU A 7 19.62 -0.85 7.45
C GLU A 7 19.17 -1.27 6.03
N GLU A 8 18.51 -2.43 5.90
CA GLU A 8 17.89 -2.87 4.65
C GLU A 8 16.83 -1.89 4.13
N LEU A 9 16.10 -1.19 5.04
CA LEU A 9 15.15 -0.14 4.63
C LEU A 9 15.85 1.06 4.03
N ALA A 10 17.08 1.38 4.45
CA ALA A 10 17.88 2.46 3.87
C ALA A 10 18.39 2.08 2.47
N GLU A 11 18.73 0.82 2.24
CA GLU A 11 19.23 0.32 0.94
C GLU A 11 18.13 0.07 -0.11
N ALA A 12 16.88 -0.15 0.31
CA ALA A 12 15.78 -0.40 -0.64
C ALA A 12 15.66 0.70 -1.72
N ASN A 13 15.08 0.45 -2.89
CA ASN A 13 14.80 1.54 -3.85
C ASN A 13 13.45 2.22 -3.58
N MET A 14 12.57 1.52 -2.85
CA MET A 14 11.18 1.93 -2.61
C MET A 14 10.63 1.17 -1.40
N LEU A 15 9.65 1.76 -0.72
CA LEU A 15 8.90 1.15 0.37
C LEU A 15 7.49 0.76 -0.09
N LEU A 16 7.05 -0.45 0.26
CA LEU A 16 5.65 -0.86 0.14
C LEU A 16 5.01 -0.87 1.52
N HIS A 17 4.13 0.10 1.78
CA HIS A 17 3.41 0.22 3.04
C HIS A 17 2.07 -0.51 2.92
N VAL A 18 1.94 -1.66 3.58
CA VAL A 18 0.70 -2.44 3.58
C VAL A 18 -0.14 -2.04 4.79
N VAL A 19 -1.34 -1.54 4.54
CA VAL A 19 -2.28 -1.07 5.56
C VAL A 19 -3.49 -1.99 5.58
N ASP A 20 -3.87 -2.48 6.75
CA ASP A 20 -5.12 -3.22 6.93
C ASP A 20 -6.32 -2.25 6.92
N LEU A 21 -7.10 -2.26 5.85
CA LEU A 21 -8.22 -1.33 5.68
C LEU A 21 -9.42 -1.64 6.59
N THR A 22 -9.43 -2.80 7.24
CA THR A 22 -10.48 -3.19 8.20
C THR A 22 -10.17 -2.77 9.63
N SER A 23 -8.94 -2.36 9.90
CA SER A 23 -8.49 -1.99 11.22
C SER A 23 -8.97 -0.59 11.59
N HIS A 24 -9.69 -0.48 12.72
CA HIS A 24 -10.06 0.82 13.30
C HIS A 24 -8.83 1.62 13.73
N ASN A 25 -7.74 0.94 14.05
CA ASN A 25 -6.48 1.55 14.49
C ASN A 25 -5.53 1.84 13.32
N ALA A 26 -5.98 1.66 12.07
CA ALA A 26 -5.16 1.94 10.89
C ALA A 26 -4.56 3.37 10.90
N PRO A 27 -5.29 4.44 11.30
CA PRO A 27 -4.71 5.78 11.36
C PRO A 27 -3.53 5.88 12.35
N GLU A 28 -3.67 5.32 13.55
CA GLU A 28 -2.59 5.31 14.56
C GLU A 28 -1.41 4.47 14.10
N GLN A 29 -1.66 3.30 13.51
CA GLN A 29 -0.60 2.44 12.97
C GLN A 29 0.16 3.14 11.84
N CYS A 30 -0.54 3.82 10.93
CA CYS A 30 0.09 4.63 9.90
C CYS A 30 0.96 5.72 10.51
N GLN A 31 0.47 6.43 11.53
CA GLN A 31 1.24 7.48 12.20
C GLN A 31 2.53 6.93 12.82
N ILE A 32 2.46 5.80 13.53
CA ILE A 32 3.64 5.13 14.10
C ILE A 32 4.66 4.78 13.01
N VAL A 33 4.20 4.31 11.84
CA VAL A 33 5.08 4.02 10.70
C VAL A 33 5.72 5.30 10.16
N GLU A 34 4.97 6.39 10.03
CA GLU A 34 5.55 7.69 9.62
C GLU A 34 6.62 8.17 10.61
N ASP A 35 6.37 8.05 11.91
CA ASP A 35 7.31 8.46 12.96
C ASP A 35 8.62 7.64 12.88
N ILE A 36 8.52 6.32 12.71
CA ILE A 36 9.68 5.44 12.54
C ILE A 36 10.46 5.80 11.26
N LEU A 37 9.78 6.10 10.16
CA LEU A 37 10.44 6.49 8.92
C LEU A 37 11.10 7.88 9.03
N ALA A 38 10.52 8.79 9.81
CA ALA A 38 11.11 10.08 10.13
C ALA A 38 12.40 9.92 10.94
N ASP A 39 12.37 9.09 11.99
CA ASP A 39 13.53 8.80 12.84
C ASP A 39 14.69 8.15 12.08
N LEU A 40 14.40 7.49 10.96
CA LEU A 40 15.39 6.84 10.10
C LEU A 40 15.79 7.71 8.90
N ASN A 41 15.28 8.95 8.78
CA ASN A 41 15.47 9.83 7.63
C ASN A 41 15.06 9.18 6.28
N LEU A 42 13.98 8.39 6.28
CA LEU A 42 13.48 7.66 5.10
C LEU A 42 12.18 8.24 4.50
N LEU A 43 11.77 9.44 4.92
CA LEU A 43 10.52 10.06 4.45
C LEU A 43 10.53 10.39 2.95
N ASP A 44 11.69 10.70 2.39
CA ASP A 44 11.84 11.04 0.96
C ASP A 44 11.79 9.81 0.06
N LYS A 45 11.77 8.60 0.64
CA LYS A 45 11.83 7.37 -0.13
C LYS A 45 10.52 7.12 -0.87
N PRO A 46 10.56 6.75 -2.16
CA PRO A 46 9.35 6.43 -2.90
C PRO A 46 8.53 5.38 -2.19
N ARG A 47 7.24 5.66 -2.01
CA ARG A 47 6.33 4.81 -1.26
C ARG A 47 5.06 4.51 -2.03
N ILE A 48 4.65 3.25 -1.97
CA ILE A 48 3.35 2.77 -2.44
C ILE A 48 2.57 2.30 -1.22
N THR A 49 1.31 2.71 -1.10
CA THR A 49 0.42 2.25 -0.03
C THR A 49 -0.54 1.19 -0.58
N ALA A 50 -0.47 -0.03 -0.06
CA ALA A 50 -1.42 -1.09 -0.35
C ALA A 50 -2.46 -1.19 0.76
N LEU A 51 -3.67 -0.68 0.50
CA LEU A 51 -4.82 -0.84 1.38
C LEU A 51 -5.38 -2.26 1.19
N ASN A 52 -4.96 -3.15 2.08
CA ASN A 52 -5.23 -4.57 2.01
C ASN A 52 -6.53 -4.95 2.73
N LYS A 53 -6.99 -6.18 2.49
CA LYS A 53 -8.20 -6.81 3.06
C LYS A 53 -9.51 -6.20 2.58
N ILE A 54 -9.53 -5.70 1.34
CA ILE A 54 -10.75 -5.13 0.75
C ILE A 54 -11.90 -6.14 0.69
N ASP A 55 -11.59 -7.43 0.62
CA ASP A 55 -12.57 -8.52 0.59
C ASP A 55 -13.46 -8.59 1.85
N LEU A 56 -12.99 -8.03 2.97
CA LEU A 56 -13.73 -8.02 4.23
C LEU A 56 -14.68 -6.81 4.36
N LEU A 57 -14.56 -5.81 3.47
CA LEU A 57 -15.39 -4.60 3.47
C LEU A 57 -16.61 -4.72 2.55
N LEU A 58 -16.69 -5.82 1.80
CA LEU A 58 -17.71 -6.05 0.79
C LEU A 58 -18.90 -6.79 1.40
N ASP A 59 -20.10 -6.50 0.91
CA ASP A 59 -21.31 -7.20 1.34
C ASP A 59 -21.24 -8.69 0.96
N ARG A 60 -21.50 -9.58 1.92
CA ARG A 60 -21.52 -11.03 1.75
C ARG A 60 -22.78 -11.53 1.05
N SER A 61 -23.82 -10.70 0.90
CA SER A 61 -25.08 -11.05 0.23
C SER A 61 -24.94 -11.17 -1.30
N GLN A 62 -23.84 -10.67 -1.87
CA GLN A 62 -23.60 -10.64 -3.31
C GLN A 62 -22.23 -11.22 -3.68
N THR A 63 -22.11 -11.68 -4.93
CA THR A 63 -20.85 -12.19 -5.48
C THR A 63 -20.04 -11.03 -6.04
N TRP A 64 -18.81 -10.90 -5.55
CA TRP A 64 -17.86 -9.89 -6.01
C TRP A 64 -16.75 -10.50 -6.86
N ASN A 65 -16.35 -9.76 -7.89
CA ASN A 65 -15.09 -9.98 -8.60
C ASN A 65 -14.13 -8.81 -8.34
N GLU A 66 -12.88 -8.95 -8.76
CA GLU A 66 -11.84 -7.94 -8.56
C GLU A 66 -12.27 -6.54 -9.04
N GLU A 67 -12.78 -6.45 -10.27
CA GLU A 67 -13.13 -5.17 -10.89
C GLU A 67 -14.29 -4.48 -10.17
N THR A 68 -15.36 -5.22 -9.88
CA THR A 68 -16.56 -4.70 -9.19
C THR A 68 -16.26 -4.29 -7.76
N ALA A 69 -15.44 -5.07 -7.04
CA ALA A 69 -15.01 -4.76 -5.69
C ALA A 69 -14.18 -3.47 -5.62
N ILE A 70 -13.16 -3.37 -6.48
CA ILE A 70 -12.28 -2.19 -6.53
C ILE A 70 -13.06 -0.95 -6.90
N ARG A 71 -13.94 -1.03 -7.91
CA ARG A 71 -14.79 0.10 -8.33
C ARG A 71 -15.67 0.59 -7.17
N TYR A 72 -16.42 -0.32 -6.56
CA TYR A 72 -17.31 0.01 -5.44
C TYR A 72 -16.60 0.70 -4.28
N LEU A 73 -15.42 0.19 -3.89
CA LEU A 73 -14.66 0.76 -2.78
C LEU A 73 -13.93 2.05 -3.16
N SER A 74 -13.52 2.21 -4.42
CA SER A 74 -12.91 3.45 -4.91
C SER A 74 -13.92 4.60 -4.92
N ASP A 75 -15.15 4.34 -5.36
CA ASP A 75 -16.21 5.35 -5.41
C ASP A 75 -16.61 5.84 -4.02
N GLN A 76 -16.55 4.97 -3.00
CA GLN A 76 -16.80 5.35 -1.61
C GLN A 76 -15.67 6.15 -0.96
N ARG A 77 -14.45 6.06 -1.51
CA ARG A 77 -13.23 6.63 -0.94
C ARG A 77 -12.74 7.74 -1.87
N ASN A 78 -13.42 8.89 -1.81
CA ASN A 78 -13.06 10.10 -2.54
C ASN A 78 -11.53 10.33 -2.51
N ALA A 79 -10.91 10.23 -3.68
CA ALA A 79 -9.48 10.41 -3.94
C ALA A 79 -8.54 9.43 -3.22
N VAL A 80 -8.52 8.18 -3.68
CA VAL A 80 -7.36 7.31 -3.51
C VAL A 80 -6.15 8.00 -4.17
N ASN A 81 -5.14 8.32 -3.36
CA ASN A 81 -3.93 8.99 -3.81
C ASN A 81 -3.25 8.19 -4.94
N LYS A 82 -2.54 8.84 -5.89
CA LYS A 82 -1.99 8.17 -7.10
C LYS A 82 -1.11 6.94 -6.81
N ASN A 83 -0.46 6.91 -5.64
CA ASN A 83 0.41 5.81 -5.20
C ASN A 83 -0.28 4.85 -4.22
N THR A 84 -1.61 4.78 -4.24
CA THR A 84 -2.39 3.89 -3.37
C THR A 84 -3.13 2.84 -4.18
N VAL A 85 -3.11 1.60 -3.71
CA VAL A 85 -3.79 0.46 -4.34
C VAL A 85 -4.71 -0.23 -3.35
N LEU A 86 -5.87 -0.66 -3.85
CA LEU A 86 -6.80 -1.52 -3.11
C LEU A 86 -6.43 -2.97 -3.39
N THR A 87 -6.17 -3.77 -2.35
CA THR A 87 -5.77 -5.18 -2.52
C THR A 87 -6.51 -6.13 -1.60
N SER A 88 -6.64 -7.36 -2.05
CA SER A 88 -6.96 -8.50 -1.19
C SER A 88 -5.92 -9.59 -1.45
N SER A 89 -5.00 -9.78 -0.50
CA SER A 89 -3.99 -10.84 -0.63
C SER A 89 -4.61 -12.24 -0.69
N THR A 90 -5.72 -12.47 0.01
CA THR A 90 -6.42 -13.76 0.06
C THR A 90 -7.14 -14.07 -1.25
N LYS A 91 -7.73 -13.05 -1.90
CA LYS A 91 -8.39 -13.18 -3.20
C LYS A 91 -7.47 -12.94 -4.39
N ARG A 92 -6.23 -12.50 -4.15
CA ARG A 92 -5.25 -12.06 -5.16
C ARG A 92 -5.73 -10.86 -6.00
N TRP A 93 -6.61 -10.04 -5.45
CA TRP A 93 -7.14 -8.85 -6.12
C TRP A 93 -6.20 -7.65 -5.96
N GLY A 94 -6.13 -6.82 -7.00
CA GLY A 94 -5.32 -5.60 -7.04
C GLY A 94 -3.82 -5.84 -7.28
N LEU A 95 -3.38 -7.10 -7.41
CA LEU A 95 -1.96 -7.44 -7.57
C LEU A 95 -1.39 -6.96 -8.90
N THR A 96 -2.15 -7.06 -9.99
CA THR A 96 -1.71 -6.56 -11.30
C THR A 96 -1.46 -5.06 -11.24
N LYS A 97 -2.38 -4.31 -10.61
CA LYS A 97 -2.23 -2.86 -10.46
C LYS A 97 -1.08 -2.50 -9.53
N LEU A 98 -0.91 -3.24 -8.44
CA LEU A 98 0.23 -3.09 -7.53
C LEU A 98 1.55 -3.28 -8.27
N LEU A 99 1.71 -4.35 -9.04
CA LEU A 99 2.92 -4.64 -9.82
C LEU A 99 3.18 -3.56 -10.88
N GLU A 100 2.14 -3.05 -11.52
CA GLU A 100 2.25 -1.94 -12.47
C GLU A 100 2.84 -0.69 -11.81
N ILE A 101 2.32 -0.30 -10.64
CA ILE A 101 2.80 0.88 -9.91
C ILE A 101 4.21 0.65 -9.34
N ILE A 102 4.52 -0.55 -8.87
CA ILE A 102 5.88 -0.93 -8.45
C ILE A 102 6.85 -0.74 -9.62
N SER A 103 6.53 -1.31 -10.78
CA SER A 103 7.37 -1.21 -11.98
C SER A 103 7.58 0.25 -12.40
N GLN A 104 6.52 1.06 -12.41
CA GLN A 104 6.60 2.49 -12.75
C GLN A 104 7.44 3.28 -11.74
N THR A 105 7.31 2.97 -10.45
CA THR A 105 8.05 3.65 -9.38
C THR A 105 9.53 3.32 -9.46
N LEU A 106 9.87 2.03 -9.62
CA LEU A 106 11.25 1.58 -9.76
C LEU A 106 11.91 2.12 -11.03
N SER A 107 11.17 2.23 -12.13
CA SER A 107 11.68 2.80 -13.39
C SER A 107 12.03 4.29 -13.25
N LYS A 108 11.28 5.05 -12.44
CA LYS A 108 11.57 6.47 -12.17
C LYS A 108 12.79 6.65 -11.27
N THR A 109 13.03 5.72 -10.34
CA THR A 109 14.23 5.75 -9.48
C THR A 109 15.51 5.34 -10.20
N ALA A 110 15.41 4.68 -11.36
CA ALA A 110 16.55 4.17 -12.11
C ALA A 110 17.11 5.17 -13.15
N GLN A 111 16.49 6.35 -13.34
CA GLN A 111 17.05 7.40 -14.19
C GLN A 111 18.01 8.27 -13.37
N PRO A 112 19.31 8.32 -13.72
CA PRO A 112 20.24 9.26 -13.09
C PRO A 112 19.88 10.69 -13.51
N VAL A 113 19.96 11.62 -12.56
CA VAL A 113 20.14 13.06 -12.81
C VAL A 113 21.47 13.32 -13.52
#